data_AF-A0A2G5U2A2-F1
#
_entry.id   AF-A0A2G5U2A2-F1
#
_cell.length_a   1.000
_cell.length_b   1.000
_cell.length_c   1.000
_cell.angle_alpha   90.00
_cell.angle_beta   90.00
_cell.angle_gamma   90.00
#
_symmetry.space_group_name_H-M   'P 1'
#
loop_
_entity.id
_entity.type
_entity.pdbx_description
1 polymer ?
#
loop_
_entity_poly.entity_id
_entity_poly.type
_entity_poly.pdbx_seq_one_letter_code
_entity_poly.pdbx_strand_id
1 'polypeptide(L)'
;MYKFQFQMSFQVSVAVNDAPLQKRTVTPSTTIGDLHSDAILIWKDMAIVYDVTEGNGNGPATTLEQLGVNSLSMIYVYTTSFPCPSGDIRSIVPAQVRLITQFASAASNLFNQAKATAPSSSSNQNARTSQQADDDDDGSIKTMFSRKVLEKPAMLKALTENMFFRLKNEAHKLAFQLPDLVERFTQNKDQTYKEFEAFFRSYIEEEVHKEEIIQNNPNSAEAKMFLEARRNKELINEQYVHSMTHHPEDMIAVTMLYINLTINGVPVKAFIDSGAQKSIMSMACAERCNLNGLIDRRFQSMARGVGGLEKIEGKIHLCDVKVEDAHFSCPFEVMNRREMDLLIGLNVLRKHGCCINLKTSRLEFGNGTSTPFLQSHEIDSHLKEIMALPEEEMHIDEAGPSS
;
A
#
# COMPACT_ATOMS: atom_id res chain seq x y z
N MET A 1 -39.63 8.13 44.26
CA MET A 1 -39.25 8.87 43.04
C MET A 1 -38.41 7.91 42.19
N TYR A 2 -39.03 7.21 41.24
CA TYR A 2 -38.32 6.27 40.37
C TYR A 2 -37.40 7.07 39.43
N LYS A 3 -36.08 6.93 39.60
CA LYS A 3 -35.11 7.45 38.62
C LYS A 3 -35.25 6.59 37.35
N PHE A 4 -36.01 7.09 36.38
CA PHE A 4 -35.88 6.64 34.99
C PHE A 4 -34.48 7.02 34.52
N GLN A 5 -33.54 6.09 34.66
CA GLN A 5 -32.25 6.19 34.01
C GLN A 5 -32.53 5.87 32.54
N PHE A 6 -32.66 6.91 31.71
CA PHE A 6 -32.72 6.76 30.27
C PHE A 6 -31.45 6.01 29.85
N GLN A 7 -31.54 4.70 29.60
CA GLN A 7 -30.51 3.96 28.90
C GLN A 7 -30.51 4.49 27.47
N MET A 8 -29.66 5.49 27.22
CA MET A 8 -29.46 5.98 25.86
C MET A 8 -28.87 4.85 25.03
N SER A 9 -29.72 4.20 24.25
CA SER A 9 -29.29 3.29 23.20
C SER A 9 -28.57 4.09 22.11
N PHE A 10 -27.52 3.52 21.55
CA PHE A 10 -26.81 4.10 20.42
C PHE A 10 -26.61 3.06 19.32
N GLN A 11 -26.37 3.53 18.10
CA GLN A 11 -26.05 2.63 17.00
C GLN A 11 -24.54 2.41 16.92
N VAL A 12 -24.14 1.16 16.79
CA VAL A 12 -22.75 0.76 16.56
C VAL A 12 -22.68 -0.10 15.29
N SER A 13 -21.59 0.03 14.53
CA SER A 13 -21.37 -0.80 13.34
C SER A 13 -20.76 -2.13 13.78
N VAL A 14 -21.44 -3.24 13.47
CA VAL A 14 -21.00 -4.60 13.83
C VAL A 14 -20.88 -5.45 12.58
N ALA A 15 -19.75 -6.12 12.40
CA ALA A 15 -19.54 -7.19 11.42
C ALA A 15 -19.35 -8.51 12.17
N VAL A 16 -19.95 -9.59 11.67
CA VAL A 16 -19.80 -10.94 12.23
C VAL A 16 -19.24 -11.85 11.15
N ASN A 17 -18.15 -12.56 11.43
CA ASN A 17 -17.55 -13.55 10.51
C ASN A 17 -17.34 -12.98 9.08
N ASP A 18 -16.84 -11.75 8.98
CA ASP A 18 -16.65 -11.01 7.73
C ASP A 18 -17.90 -10.68 6.90
N ALA A 19 -19.10 -10.77 7.50
CA ALA A 19 -20.31 -10.23 6.89
C ALA A 19 -20.24 -8.69 6.74
N PRO A 20 -21.06 -8.09 5.86
CA PRO A 20 -21.23 -6.64 5.77
C PRO A 20 -21.51 -5.98 7.13
N LEU A 21 -20.93 -4.80 7.37
CA LEU A 21 -21.22 -4.03 8.57
C LEU A 21 -22.73 -3.72 8.68
N GLN A 22 -23.31 -4.12 9.79
CA GLN A 22 -24.70 -3.84 10.14
C GLN A 22 -24.75 -2.86 11.31
N LYS A 23 -25.59 -1.83 11.20
CA LYS A 23 -25.89 -0.95 12.33
C LYS A 23 -26.76 -1.72 13.32
N ARG A 24 -26.24 -1.96 14.52
CA ARG A 24 -27.00 -2.53 15.64
C ARG A 24 -27.26 -1.47 16.69
N THR A 25 -28.49 -1.44 17.18
CA THR A 25 -28.87 -0.60 18.32
C THR A 25 -28.47 -1.35 19.59
N VAL A 26 -27.59 -0.75 20.37
CA VAL A 26 -27.03 -1.32 21.60
C VAL A 26 -27.17 -0.34 22.76
N THR A 27 -27.01 -0.84 23.97
CA THR A 27 -26.94 -0.02 25.20
C THR A 27 -25.55 -0.19 25.82
N PRO A 28 -25.11 0.71 26.72
CA PRO A 28 -23.88 0.51 27.48
C PRO A 28 -23.82 -0.85 28.21
N SER A 29 -24.98 -1.36 28.66
CA SER A 29 -25.14 -2.65 29.33
C SER A 29 -25.23 -3.86 28.41
N THR A 30 -25.29 -3.68 27.08
CA THR A 30 -25.30 -4.81 26.13
C THR A 30 -24.01 -5.61 26.31
N THR A 31 -24.13 -6.93 26.43
CA THR A 31 -22.99 -7.81 26.68
C THR A 31 -22.41 -8.38 25.38
N ILE A 32 -21.23 -8.97 25.47
CA ILE A 32 -20.63 -9.74 24.38
C ILE A 32 -21.56 -10.88 23.93
N GLY A 33 -22.17 -11.59 24.89
CA GLY A 33 -23.14 -12.66 24.60
C GLY A 33 -24.38 -12.15 23.87
N ASP A 34 -24.84 -10.94 24.17
CA ASP A 34 -25.96 -10.29 23.47
C ASP A 34 -25.59 -9.88 22.03
N LEU A 35 -24.31 -9.56 21.77
CA LEU A 35 -23.81 -9.30 20.42
C LEU A 35 -23.78 -10.58 19.59
N HIS A 36 -23.18 -11.64 20.14
CA HIS A 36 -23.17 -12.97 19.55
C HIS A 36 -22.83 -14.03 20.61
N SER A 37 -23.66 -15.06 20.73
CA SER A 37 -23.51 -16.10 21.77
C SER A 37 -22.18 -16.86 21.69
N ASP A 38 -21.70 -17.08 20.47
CA ASP A 38 -20.55 -17.95 20.19
C ASP A 38 -19.29 -17.15 19.80
N ALA A 39 -19.19 -15.90 20.25
CA ALA A 39 -18.02 -15.06 20.00
C ALA A 39 -16.75 -15.67 20.64
N ILE A 40 -15.67 -15.77 19.86
CA ILE A 40 -14.35 -16.21 20.32
C ILE A 40 -13.32 -15.08 20.33
N LEU A 41 -13.51 -14.09 19.46
CA LEU A 41 -12.62 -12.94 19.33
C LEU A 41 -13.44 -11.71 18.94
N ILE A 42 -13.23 -10.60 19.63
CA ILE A 42 -13.81 -9.31 19.26
C ILE A 42 -12.72 -8.28 19.09
N TRP A 43 -12.71 -7.68 17.91
CA TRP A 43 -11.99 -6.45 17.64
C TRP A 43 -12.91 -5.26 17.86
N LYS A 44 -12.37 -4.25 18.52
CA LYS A 44 -12.90 -2.89 18.52
C LYS A 44 -11.88 -2.02 17.80
N ASP A 45 -12.28 -1.45 16.68
CA ASP A 45 -11.44 -0.62 15.81
C ASP A 45 -10.17 -1.39 15.39
N MET A 46 -9.03 -1.10 16.03
CA MET A 46 -7.75 -1.75 15.76
C MET A 46 -7.18 -2.55 16.94
N ALA A 47 -7.99 -2.85 17.95
CA ALA A 47 -7.55 -3.60 19.12
C ALA A 47 -8.45 -4.80 19.41
N ILE A 48 -7.84 -5.92 19.79
CA ILE A 48 -8.55 -7.06 20.37
C ILE A 48 -8.99 -6.66 21.78
N VAL A 49 -10.30 -6.69 22.03
CA VAL A 49 -10.89 -6.34 23.32
C VAL A 49 -11.50 -7.53 24.05
N TYR A 50 -11.65 -8.65 23.34
CA TYR A 50 -12.05 -9.94 23.88
C TYR A 50 -11.42 -11.05 23.05
N ASP A 51 -10.75 -11.99 23.73
CA ASP A 51 -10.20 -13.22 23.15
C ASP A 51 -10.40 -14.33 24.18
N VAL A 52 -11.14 -15.36 23.79
CA VAL A 52 -11.45 -16.51 24.66
C VAL A 52 -10.19 -17.31 25.05
N THR A 53 -9.11 -17.21 24.27
CA THR A 53 -7.88 -17.99 24.45
C THR A 53 -6.82 -17.28 25.30
N GLU A 54 -6.84 -15.95 25.39
CA GLU A 54 -5.84 -15.19 26.18
C GLU A 54 -6.28 -14.95 27.63
N GLY A 55 -7.51 -15.30 28.00
CA GLY A 55 -7.96 -15.22 29.39
C GLY A 55 -7.90 -13.80 29.96
N ASN A 56 -8.17 -12.79 29.13
CA ASN A 56 -8.05 -11.35 29.45
C ASN A 56 -9.03 -10.84 30.53
N GLY A 57 -9.61 -11.72 31.36
CA GLY A 57 -10.59 -11.38 32.41
C GLY A 57 -11.98 -11.01 31.90
N ASN A 58 -12.12 -10.77 30.60
CA ASN A 58 -13.40 -10.47 29.94
C ASN A 58 -14.07 -11.77 29.48
N GLY A 59 -15.35 -11.91 29.80
CA GLY A 59 -16.19 -13.06 29.46
C GLY A 59 -17.44 -12.65 28.69
N PRO A 60 -18.32 -13.59 28.32
CA PRO A 60 -19.56 -13.29 27.59
C PRO A 60 -20.46 -12.26 28.29
N ALA A 61 -20.36 -12.14 29.63
CA ALA A 61 -21.10 -11.16 30.44
C ALA A 61 -20.47 -9.75 30.45
N THR A 62 -19.27 -9.58 29.88
CA THR A 62 -18.62 -8.27 29.77
C THR A 62 -19.46 -7.35 28.90
N THR A 63 -19.72 -6.15 29.42
CA THR A 63 -20.56 -5.13 28.78
C THR A 63 -19.78 -4.29 27.77
N LEU A 64 -20.49 -3.71 26.81
CA LEU A 64 -19.90 -2.80 25.83
C LEU A 64 -19.27 -1.55 26.47
N GLU A 65 -19.83 -1.07 27.59
CA GLU A 65 -19.23 -0.01 28.40
C GLU A 65 -17.85 -0.41 28.94
N GLN A 66 -17.70 -1.64 29.45
CA GLN A 66 -16.42 -2.17 29.92
C GLN A 66 -15.39 -2.34 28.79
N LEU A 67 -15.84 -2.56 27.55
CA LEU A 67 -14.99 -2.56 26.35
C LEU A 67 -14.72 -1.15 25.80
N GLY A 68 -15.30 -0.12 26.43
CA GLY A 68 -15.20 1.29 26.02
C GLY A 68 -15.80 1.57 24.64
N VAL A 69 -16.78 0.77 24.20
CA VAL A 69 -17.45 0.95 22.91
C VAL A 69 -18.32 2.21 22.95
N ASN A 70 -18.24 3.01 21.90
CA ASN A 70 -19.07 4.19 21.70
C ASN A 70 -19.72 4.16 20.31
N SER A 71 -20.50 5.19 19.96
CA SER A 71 -21.22 5.27 18.68
C SER A 71 -20.34 5.38 17.44
N LEU A 72 -19.05 5.72 17.60
CA LEU A 72 -18.07 5.77 16.53
C LEU A 72 -17.27 4.47 16.41
N SER A 73 -17.36 3.58 17.41
CA SER A 73 -16.63 2.32 17.40
C SER A 73 -17.13 1.39 16.31
N MET A 74 -16.20 0.58 15.81
CA MET A 74 -16.47 -0.50 14.87
C MET A 74 -16.12 -1.83 15.50
N ILE A 75 -17.09 -2.74 15.55
CA ILE A 75 -16.96 -4.03 16.22
C ILE A 75 -16.90 -5.14 15.18
N TYR A 76 -15.90 -6.00 15.29
CA TYR A 76 -15.80 -7.22 14.50
C TYR A 76 -15.85 -8.41 15.42
N VAL A 77 -16.83 -9.28 15.21
CA VAL A 77 -17.05 -10.48 16.01
C VAL A 77 -16.69 -11.70 15.18
N TYR A 78 -15.70 -12.45 15.63
CA TYR A 78 -15.40 -13.77 15.10
C TYR A 78 -15.96 -14.83 16.03
N THR A 79 -16.53 -15.86 15.44
CA THR A 79 -17.24 -16.92 16.14
C THR A 79 -16.58 -18.27 15.90
N THR A 80 -16.96 -19.26 16.70
CA THR A 80 -16.49 -20.65 16.57
C THR A 80 -16.72 -21.26 15.19
N SER A 81 -17.77 -20.84 14.47
CA SER A 81 -18.15 -21.38 13.18
C SER A 81 -17.41 -20.76 11.99
N PHE A 82 -16.46 -19.85 12.22
CA PHE A 82 -15.81 -19.10 11.14
C PHE A 82 -14.51 -19.76 10.64
N PRO A 83 -14.48 -20.28 9.39
CA PRO A 83 -13.25 -20.75 8.77
C PRO A 83 -12.47 -19.55 8.26
N CYS A 84 -11.59 -18.97 9.08
CA CYS A 84 -10.76 -17.83 8.68
C CYS A 84 -9.90 -18.17 7.44
N PRO A 85 -10.14 -17.56 6.27
CA PRO A 85 -9.44 -17.93 5.03
C PRO A 85 -7.93 -17.62 5.08
N SER A 86 -7.52 -16.65 5.90
CA SER A 86 -6.13 -16.23 6.12
C SER A 86 -5.40 -17.03 7.21
N GLY A 87 -6.08 -17.97 7.88
CA GLY A 87 -5.49 -18.84 8.90
C GLY A 87 -5.32 -18.20 10.30
N ASP A 88 -5.20 -16.87 10.39
CA ASP A 88 -5.09 -16.15 11.68
C ASP A 88 -6.21 -15.13 11.88
N ILE A 89 -7.09 -15.38 12.85
CA ILE A 89 -8.19 -14.48 13.26
C ILE A 89 -7.69 -13.26 14.05
N ARG A 90 -6.45 -13.30 14.58
CA ARG A 90 -5.81 -12.19 15.30
C ARG A 90 -5.00 -11.28 14.39
N SER A 91 -4.99 -11.54 13.08
CA SER A 91 -4.47 -10.60 12.10
C SER A 91 -5.53 -9.54 11.79
N ILE A 92 -5.18 -8.27 11.91
CA ILE A 92 -6.06 -7.14 11.56
C ILE A 92 -6.12 -6.86 10.05
N VAL A 93 -5.11 -7.34 9.31
CA VAL A 93 -4.95 -7.08 7.87
C VAL A 93 -6.15 -7.62 7.04
N PRO A 94 -6.65 -8.84 7.27
CA PRO A 94 -7.87 -9.33 6.61
C PRO A 94 -9.09 -8.45 6.84
N ALA A 95 -9.26 -7.90 8.05
CA ALA A 95 -10.39 -7.03 8.39
C ALA A 95 -10.27 -5.65 7.70
N GLN A 96 -9.07 -5.07 7.66
CA GLN A 96 -8.80 -3.78 6.98
C GLN A 96 -9.02 -3.86 5.47
N VAL A 97 -8.48 -4.90 4.82
CA VAL A 97 -8.63 -5.10 3.37
C VAL A 97 -10.12 -5.23 3.01
N ARG A 98 -10.91 -5.95 3.81
CA ARG A 98 -12.35 -6.14 3.57
C ARG A 98 -13.17 -4.88 3.84
N LEU A 99 -12.74 -4.06 4.81
CA LEU A 99 -13.36 -2.77 5.09
C LEU A 99 -13.28 -1.82 3.90
N ILE A 100 -12.11 -1.75 3.26
CA ILE A 100 -11.88 -0.98 2.04
C ILE A 100 -12.85 -1.44 0.94
N THR A 101 -13.03 -2.76 0.77
CA THR A 101 -13.97 -3.32 -0.21
C THR A 101 -15.43 -2.98 0.11
N GLN A 102 -15.86 -3.04 1.38
CA GLN A 102 -17.23 -2.75 1.78
C GLN A 102 -17.57 -1.25 1.66
N PHE A 103 -16.64 -0.35 2.02
CA PHE A 103 -16.83 1.09 1.83
C PHE A 103 -16.89 1.46 0.34
N ALA A 104 -16.06 0.85 -0.50
CA ALA A 104 -16.13 1.05 -1.95
C ALA A 104 -17.50 0.64 -2.52
N SER A 105 -18.06 -0.48 -2.05
CA SER A 105 -19.40 -0.95 -2.47
C SER A 105 -20.54 -0.02 -1.99
N ALA A 106 -20.48 0.45 -0.74
CA ALA A 106 -21.49 1.36 -0.19
C ALA A 106 -21.46 2.74 -0.87
N ALA A 107 -20.27 3.27 -1.17
CA ALA A 107 -20.11 4.52 -1.92
C ALA A 107 -20.71 4.42 -3.33
N SER A 108 -20.47 3.29 -4.03
CA SER A 108 -21.03 3.03 -5.35
C SER A 108 -22.58 2.99 -5.34
N ASN A 109 -23.18 2.37 -4.33
CA ASN A 109 -24.64 2.32 -4.18
C ASN A 109 -25.28 3.69 -3.90
N LEU A 110 -24.62 4.52 -3.08
CA LEU A 110 -25.10 5.87 -2.76
C LEU A 110 -25.03 6.80 -4.00
N PHE A 111 -23.97 6.66 -4.79
CA PHE A 111 -23.79 7.39 -6.05
C PHE A 111 -24.85 7.03 -7.10
N ASN A 112 -25.25 5.75 -7.14
CA ASN A 112 -26.33 5.28 -8.01
C ASN A 112 -27.72 5.74 -7.57
N GLN A 113 -27.97 5.89 -6.27
CA GLN A 113 -29.24 6.46 -5.77
C GLN A 113 -29.37 7.97 -6.08
N ALA A 114 -28.27 8.73 -6.02
CA ALA A 114 -28.29 10.16 -6.33
C ALA A 114 -28.62 10.46 -7.82
N LYS A 115 -28.30 9.54 -8.74
CA LYS A 115 -28.67 9.62 -10.16
C LYS A 115 -30.16 9.39 -10.43
N ALA A 116 -30.90 8.77 -9.51
CA ALA A 116 -32.33 8.46 -9.71
C ALA A 116 -33.30 9.60 -9.33
N THR A 117 -32.81 10.66 -8.66
CA THR A 117 -33.68 11.70 -8.09
C THR A 117 -33.50 13.11 -8.67
N ALA A 118 -32.65 13.32 -9.67
CA ALA A 118 -32.49 14.64 -10.29
C ALA A 118 -33.39 14.81 -11.54
N PRO A 119 -34.24 15.85 -11.64
CA PRO A 119 -34.94 16.16 -12.87
C PRO A 119 -33.98 16.79 -13.88
N SER A 120 -34.07 16.34 -15.13
CA SER A 120 -33.30 16.84 -16.26
C SER A 120 -33.67 18.28 -16.60
N SER A 121 -32.73 19.21 -16.44
CA SER A 121 -32.80 20.52 -17.10
C SER A 121 -31.48 20.83 -17.80
N SER A 122 -31.56 20.85 -19.12
CA SER A 122 -30.60 21.40 -20.06
C SER A 122 -30.38 22.90 -19.83
N SER A 123 -29.12 23.35 -19.74
CA SER A 123 -28.63 24.51 -20.50
C SER A 123 -27.20 24.91 -20.14
N ASN A 124 -26.44 25.19 -21.21
CA ASN A 124 -25.37 26.18 -21.37
C ASN A 124 -23.96 25.90 -20.81
N GLN A 125 -23.12 25.45 -21.75
CA GLN A 125 -21.97 26.19 -22.29
C GLN A 125 -21.54 27.45 -21.50
N ASN A 126 -20.37 27.38 -20.85
CA ASN A 126 -19.16 28.10 -21.29
C ASN A 126 -18.10 28.07 -20.18
N ALA A 127 -17.03 27.29 -20.40
CA ALA A 127 -15.70 27.58 -19.90
C ALA A 127 -14.69 26.72 -20.66
N ARG A 128 -14.41 27.10 -21.92
CA ARG A 128 -13.20 26.66 -22.62
C ARG A 128 -12.14 27.71 -22.36
N THR A 129 -11.06 27.33 -21.69
CA THR A 129 -9.72 27.77 -22.10
C THR A 129 -8.70 26.80 -21.56
N SER A 130 -7.79 26.41 -22.46
CA SER A 130 -6.57 25.61 -22.27
C SER A 130 -6.68 24.09 -22.04
N GLN A 131 -7.39 23.37 -22.91
CA GLN A 131 -7.06 21.98 -23.28
C GLN A 131 -7.46 21.81 -24.75
N GLN A 132 -6.50 21.76 -25.67
CA GLN A 132 -6.79 21.67 -27.10
C GLN A 132 -5.78 20.79 -27.86
N ALA A 133 -5.21 19.79 -27.18
CA ALA A 133 -4.29 18.84 -27.81
C ALA A 133 -4.60 17.36 -27.55
N ASP A 134 -5.48 17.01 -26.59
CA ASP A 134 -5.71 15.60 -26.19
C ASP A 134 -7.10 15.04 -26.52
N ASP A 135 -8.04 15.84 -27.04
CA ASP A 135 -9.43 15.41 -27.32
C ASP A 135 -9.58 14.62 -28.64
N ASP A 136 -8.61 14.68 -29.57
CA ASP A 136 -8.72 14.02 -30.88
C ASP A 136 -8.46 12.49 -30.82
N ASP A 137 -7.83 11.99 -29.76
CA ASP A 137 -7.41 10.58 -29.67
C ASP A 137 -8.49 9.65 -29.08
N ASP A 138 -9.38 10.14 -28.19
CA ASP A 138 -10.47 9.35 -27.59
C ASP A 138 -11.52 8.90 -28.63
N GLY A 139 -11.79 9.76 -29.62
CA GLY A 139 -12.69 9.44 -30.75
C GLY A 139 -12.13 8.35 -31.67
N SER A 140 -10.81 8.36 -31.90
CA SER A 140 -10.10 7.39 -32.73
C SER A 140 -10.13 5.99 -32.09
N ILE A 141 -9.86 5.91 -30.78
CA ILE A 141 -9.85 4.64 -30.03
C ILE A 141 -11.24 4.01 -29.96
N LYS A 142 -12.32 4.78 -29.74
CA LYS A 142 -13.68 4.23 -29.78
C LYS A 142 -14.05 3.63 -31.14
N THR A 143 -13.57 4.21 -32.23
CA THR A 143 -13.85 3.67 -33.58
C THR A 143 -13.03 2.42 -33.94
N MET A 144 -11.98 2.13 -33.18
CA MET A 144 -11.07 1.01 -33.44
C MET A 144 -11.70 -0.35 -33.11
N PHE A 145 -12.62 -0.39 -32.14
CA PHE A 145 -13.37 -1.58 -31.74
C PHE A 145 -14.66 -1.76 -32.55
N SER A 146 -14.54 -1.69 -33.89
CA SER A 146 -15.67 -1.94 -34.78
C SER A 146 -15.41 -3.09 -35.74
N ARG A 147 -16.45 -3.88 -36.04
CA ARG A 147 -16.38 -5.00 -36.99
C ARG A 147 -15.83 -4.58 -38.37
N LYS A 148 -16.09 -3.34 -38.78
CA LYS A 148 -15.57 -2.75 -40.03
C LYS A 148 -14.05 -2.72 -40.10
N VAL A 149 -13.35 -2.58 -38.97
CA VAL A 149 -11.88 -2.60 -38.89
C VAL A 149 -11.36 -4.02 -39.19
N LEU A 150 -11.99 -5.04 -38.62
CA LEU A 150 -11.63 -6.44 -38.84
C LEU A 150 -11.92 -6.91 -40.27
N GLU A 151 -12.99 -6.41 -40.89
CA GLU A 151 -13.41 -6.78 -42.25
C GLU A 151 -12.55 -6.14 -43.37
N LYS A 152 -11.79 -5.09 -43.07
CA LYS A 152 -10.92 -4.42 -44.04
C LYS A 152 -9.45 -4.59 -43.67
N PRO A 153 -8.72 -5.53 -44.29
CA PRO A 153 -7.32 -5.83 -43.95
C PRO A 153 -6.38 -4.62 -44.00
N ALA A 154 -6.62 -3.69 -44.93
CA ALA A 154 -5.82 -2.46 -45.04
C ALA A 154 -6.00 -1.51 -43.84
N MET A 155 -7.21 -1.44 -43.25
CA MET A 155 -7.46 -0.59 -42.08
C MET A 155 -6.86 -1.21 -40.81
N LEU A 156 -7.06 -2.52 -40.61
CA LEU A 156 -6.46 -3.23 -39.48
C LEU A 156 -4.93 -3.14 -39.51
N LYS A 157 -4.31 -3.35 -40.68
CA LYS A 157 -2.86 -3.24 -40.83
C LYS A 157 -2.34 -1.85 -40.45
N ALA A 158 -2.96 -0.78 -40.95
CA ALA A 158 -2.57 0.59 -40.62
C ALA A 158 -2.72 0.89 -39.12
N LEU A 159 -3.80 0.39 -38.50
CA LEU A 159 -4.02 0.52 -37.06
C LEU A 159 -2.96 -0.25 -36.25
N THR A 160 -2.63 -1.49 -36.63
CA THR A 160 -1.60 -2.30 -35.99
C THR A 160 -0.23 -1.62 -36.05
N GLU A 161 0.16 -1.10 -37.21
CA GLU A 161 1.44 -0.39 -37.39
C GLU A 161 1.51 0.86 -36.49
N ASN A 162 0.43 1.64 -36.45
CA ASN A 162 0.33 2.82 -35.60
C ASN A 162 0.39 2.47 -34.10
N MET A 163 -0.38 1.47 -33.66
CA MET A 163 -0.41 1.04 -32.26
C MET A 163 0.91 0.45 -31.81
N PHE A 164 1.59 -0.35 -32.64
CA PHE A 164 2.91 -0.88 -32.30
C PHE A 164 3.93 0.24 -32.03
N PHE A 165 3.94 1.26 -32.89
CA PHE A 165 4.83 2.40 -32.74
C PHE A 165 4.51 3.22 -31.48
N ARG A 166 3.23 3.48 -31.22
CA ARG A 166 2.80 4.19 -30.00
C ARG A 166 3.10 3.38 -28.74
N LEU A 167 2.92 2.07 -28.74
CA LEU A 167 3.26 1.22 -27.60
C LEU A 167 4.78 1.16 -27.36
N LYS A 168 5.63 1.18 -28.39
CA LYS A 168 7.09 1.22 -28.20
C LYS A 168 7.58 2.56 -27.64
N ASN A 169 6.99 3.68 -28.05
CA ASN A 169 7.52 5.01 -27.76
C ASN A 169 6.75 5.77 -26.67
N GLU A 170 5.46 5.49 -26.52
CA GLU A 170 4.51 6.26 -25.72
C GLU A 170 3.58 5.36 -24.87
N ALA A 171 4.05 4.17 -24.46
CA ALA A 171 3.28 3.22 -23.65
C ALA A 171 2.62 3.88 -22.41
N HIS A 172 3.33 4.81 -21.77
CA HIS A 172 2.84 5.53 -20.59
C HIS A 172 1.57 6.35 -20.87
N LYS A 173 1.43 6.93 -22.08
CA LYS A 173 0.22 7.66 -22.48
C LYS A 173 -0.94 6.69 -22.74
N LEU A 174 -0.63 5.56 -23.40
CA LEU A 174 -1.61 4.52 -23.71
C LEU A 174 -2.05 3.71 -22.48
N ALA A 175 -1.24 3.64 -21.44
CA ALA A 175 -1.53 2.84 -20.23
C ALA A 175 -2.82 3.29 -19.56
N PHE A 176 -3.18 4.56 -19.73
CA PHE A 176 -4.41 5.12 -19.20
C PHE A 176 -5.64 4.76 -20.05
N GLN A 177 -5.52 4.84 -21.38
CA GLN A 177 -6.63 4.58 -22.30
C GLN A 177 -6.87 3.06 -22.48
N LEU A 178 -5.79 2.31 -22.69
CA LEU A 178 -5.75 0.89 -23.04
C LEU A 178 -4.82 0.10 -22.09
N PRO A 179 -5.12 0.06 -20.77
CA PRO A 179 -4.27 -0.58 -19.78
C PRO A 179 -3.99 -2.05 -20.11
N ASP A 180 -5.02 -2.83 -20.43
CA ASP A 180 -4.90 -4.26 -20.75
C ASP A 180 -4.00 -4.51 -21.98
N LEU A 181 -4.06 -3.64 -22.99
CA LEU A 181 -3.22 -3.74 -24.17
C LEU A 181 -1.75 -3.45 -23.82
N VAL A 182 -1.51 -2.39 -23.04
CA VAL A 182 -0.17 -2.01 -22.59
C VAL A 182 0.43 -3.08 -21.69
N GLU A 183 -0.33 -3.62 -20.75
CA GLU A 183 0.10 -4.69 -19.87
C GLU A 183 0.54 -5.92 -20.69
N ARG A 184 -0.34 -6.44 -21.55
CA ARG A 184 -0.04 -7.61 -22.41
C ARG A 184 1.17 -7.34 -23.32
N PHE A 185 1.34 -6.12 -23.82
CA PHE A 185 2.51 -5.72 -24.60
C PHE A 185 3.81 -5.71 -23.77
N THR A 186 3.76 -5.16 -22.56
CA THR A 186 4.95 -5.03 -21.69
C THR A 186 5.42 -6.35 -21.09
N GLN A 187 4.55 -7.35 -20.99
CA GLN A 187 4.90 -8.71 -20.55
C GLN A 187 5.88 -9.41 -21.51
N ASN A 188 5.88 -9.04 -22.81
CA ASN A 188 6.81 -9.54 -23.82
C ASN A 188 7.62 -8.39 -24.43
N LYS A 189 8.61 -7.86 -23.70
CA LYS A 189 9.39 -6.68 -24.12
C LYS A 189 10.11 -6.86 -25.47
N ASP A 190 10.50 -8.08 -25.81
CA ASP A 190 11.24 -8.44 -27.03
C ASP A 190 10.33 -8.98 -28.16
N GLN A 191 9.01 -8.80 -28.05
CA GLN A 191 8.07 -9.27 -29.05
C GLN A 191 8.37 -8.69 -30.44
N THR A 192 8.37 -9.57 -31.45
CA THR A 192 8.49 -9.16 -32.86
C THR A 192 7.21 -8.50 -33.36
N TYR A 193 7.30 -7.69 -34.41
CA TYR A 193 6.11 -7.07 -35.02
C TYR A 193 5.05 -8.10 -35.45
N LYS A 194 5.48 -9.27 -35.95
CA LYS A 194 4.57 -10.34 -36.39
C LYS A 194 3.80 -10.98 -35.23
N GLU A 195 4.47 -11.18 -34.10
CA GLU A 195 3.83 -11.67 -32.88
C GLU A 195 2.89 -10.62 -32.30
N PHE A 196 3.28 -9.33 -32.33
CA PHE A 196 2.42 -8.24 -31.95
C PHE A 196 1.18 -8.14 -32.84
N GLU A 197 1.32 -8.29 -34.15
CA GLU A 197 0.21 -8.25 -35.10
C GLU A 197 -0.84 -9.32 -34.81
N ALA A 198 -0.41 -10.55 -34.52
CA ALA A 198 -1.31 -11.64 -34.14
C ALA A 198 -2.02 -11.34 -32.80
N PHE A 199 -1.26 -10.90 -31.80
CA PHE A 199 -1.78 -10.52 -30.49
C PHE A 199 -2.79 -9.36 -30.59
N PHE A 200 -2.43 -8.27 -31.26
CA PHE A 200 -3.25 -7.08 -31.40
C PHE A 200 -4.54 -7.38 -32.16
N ARG A 201 -4.48 -8.19 -33.22
CA ARG A 201 -5.68 -8.68 -33.92
C ARG A 201 -6.61 -9.44 -32.97
N SER A 202 -6.08 -10.36 -32.16
CA SER A 202 -6.90 -11.11 -31.19
C SER A 202 -7.52 -10.19 -30.12
N TYR A 203 -6.80 -9.15 -29.70
CA TYR A 203 -7.31 -8.15 -28.76
C TYR A 203 -8.47 -7.35 -29.38
N ILE A 204 -8.34 -6.87 -30.63
CA ILE A 204 -9.43 -6.16 -31.31
C ILE A 204 -10.64 -7.09 -31.54
N GLU A 205 -10.42 -8.36 -31.88
CA GLU A 205 -11.49 -9.35 -32.02
C GLU A 205 -12.25 -9.56 -30.69
N GLU A 206 -11.52 -9.66 -29.56
CA GLU A 206 -12.09 -9.77 -28.21
C GLU A 206 -12.98 -8.56 -27.88
N GLU A 207 -12.47 -7.35 -28.09
CA GLU A 207 -13.19 -6.11 -27.77
C GLU A 207 -14.40 -5.88 -28.69
N VAL A 208 -14.28 -6.17 -29.99
CA VAL A 208 -15.42 -6.13 -30.93
C VAL A 208 -16.50 -7.13 -30.52
N HIS A 209 -16.12 -8.32 -30.09
CA HIS A 209 -17.07 -9.34 -29.64
C HIS A 209 -17.85 -8.89 -28.39
N LYS A 210 -17.17 -8.28 -27.42
CA LYS A 210 -17.81 -7.67 -26.23
C LYS A 210 -18.85 -6.62 -26.65
N GLU A 211 -18.51 -5.74 -27.58
CA GLU A 211 -19.42 -4.72 -28.10
C GLU A 211 -20.62 -5.33 -28.85
N GLU A 212 -20.41 -6.39 -29.63
CA GLU A 212 -21.50 -7.11 -30.30
C GLU A 212 -22.46 -7.79 -29.31
N ILE A 213 -21.95 -8.38 -28.22
CA ILE A 213 -22.78 -8.96 -27.15
C ILE A 213 -23.65 -7.86 -26.50
N ILE A 214 -23.04 -6.70 -26.19
CA ILE A 214 -23.74 -5.55 -25.63
C ILE A 214 -24.83 -5.05 -26.58
N GLN A 215 -24.53 -4.90 -27.88
CA GLN A 215 -25.48 -4.37 -28.87
C GLN A 215 -26.62 -5.35 -29.18
N ASN A 216 -26.31 -6.63 -29.38
CA ASN A 216 -27.28 -7.64 -29.81
C ASN A 216 -28.20 -8.09 -28.67
N ASN A 217 -27.70 -8.15 -27.43
CA ASN A 217 -28.52 -8.50 -26.27
C ASN A 217 -28.09 -7.75 -24.99
N PRO A 218 -28.47 -6.46 -24.86
CA PRO A 218 -28.10 -5.63 -23.72
C PRO A 218 -28.55 -6.17 -22.35
N ASN A 219 -29.58 -7.02 -22.33
CA ASN A 219 -30.17 -7.56 -21.10
C ASN A 219 -29.58 -8.91 -20.69
N SER A 220 -28.71 -9.51 -21.50
CA SER A 220 -27.97 -10.73 -21.14
C SER A 220 -27.09 -10.50 -19.91
N ALA A 221 -26.83 -11.57 -19.15
CA ALA A 221 -25.93 -11.48 -17.98
C ALA A 221 -24.53 -11.01 -18.37
N GLU A 222 -24.05 -11.45 -19.52
CA GLU A 222 -22.73 -11.12 -20.06
C GLU A 222 -22.63 -9.65 -20.51
N ALA A 223 -23.63 -9.13 -21.23
CA ALA A 223 -23.69 -7.71 -21.57
C ALA A 223 -23.74 -6.80 -20.33
N LYS A 224 -24.50 -7.19 -19.30
CA LYS A 224 -24.56 -6.46 -18.03
C LYS A 224 -23.20 -6.42 -17.32
N MET A 225 -22.48 -7.54 -17.30
CA MET A 225 -21.13 -7.62 -16.74
C MET A 225 -20.16 -6.68 -17.47
N PHE A 226 -20.15 -6.67 -18.81
CA PHE A 226 -19.30 -5.75 -19.57
C PHE A 226 -19.68 -4.28 -19.36
N LEU A 227 -20.97 -3.96 -19.33
CA LEU A 227 -21.46 -2.60 -19.07
C LEU A 227 -21.12 -2.13 -17.65
N GLU A 228 -21.17 -3.01 -16.66
CA GLU A 228 -20.76 -2.73 -15.29
C GLU A 228 -19.25 -2.51 -15.20
N ALA A 229 -18.44 -3.38 -15.83
CA ALA A 229 -17.00 -3.21 -15.92
C ALA A 229 -16.62 -1.87 -16.58
N ARG A 230 -17.31 -1.49 -17.68
CA ARG A 230 -17.11 -0.20 -18.35
C ARG A 230 -17.43 0.97 -17.43
N ARG A 231 -18.58 0.92 -16.74
CA ARG A 231 -18.96 1.96 -15.78
C ARG A 231 -17.96 2.08 -14.64
N ASN A 232 -17.49 0.96 -14.10
CA ASN A 232 -16.47 0.97 -13.04
C ASN A 232 -15.18 1.61 -13.54
N LYS A 233 -14.75 1.31 -14.77
CA LYS A 233 -13.58 1.95 -15.39
C LYS A 233 -13.78 3.46 -15.58
N GLU A 234 -14.95 3.89 -16.05
CA GLU A 234 -15.30 5.32 -16.17
C GLU A 234 -15.24 6.02 -14.80
N LEU A 235 -15.76 5.41 -13.74
CA LEU A 235 -15.72 5.96 -12.37
C LEU A 235 -14.29 6.06 -11.83
N ILE A 236 -13.45 5.05 -12.05
CA ILE A 236 -12.03 5.08 -11.67
C ILE A 236 -11.31 6.20 -12.43
N ASN A 237 -11.61 6.36 -13.72
CA ASN A 237 -11.06 7.43 -14.55
C ASN A 237 -11.47 8.82 -14.07
N GLU A 238 -12.76 9.00 -13.74
CA GLU A 238 -13.26 10.24 -13.13
C GLU A 238 -12.56 10.54 -11.80
N GLN A 239 -12.41 9.54 -10.92
CA GLN A 239 -11.68 9.68 -9.66
C GLN A 239 -10.22 10.09 -9.90
N TYR A 240 -9.55 9.46 -10.87
CA TYR A 240 -8.18 9.80 -11.22
C TYR A 240 -8.05 11.25 -11.71
N VAL A 241 -8.89 11.67 -12.67
CA VAL A 241 -8.88 13.05 -13.17
C VAL A 241 -9.18 14.05 -12.05
N HIS A 242 -10.12 13.72 -11.17
CA HIS A 242 -10.42 14.52 -9.99
C HIS A 242 -9.19 14.62 -9.06
N SER A 243 -8.50 13.51 -8.79
CA SER A 243 -7.26 13.48 -8.01
C SER A 243 -6.17 14.34 -8.65
N MET A 244 -5.95 14.22 -9.96
CA MET A 244 -4.96 15.04 -10.67
C MET A 244 -5.28 16.55 -10.58
N THR A 245 -6.56 16.90 -10.67
CA THR A 245 -7.02 18.29 -10.72
C THR A 245 -7.00 18.95 -9.35
N HIS A 246 -7.41 18.22 -8.31
CA HIS A 246 -7.61 18.76 -6.96
C HIS A 246 -6.51 18.38 -5.96
N HIS A 247 -5.76 17.32 -6.22
CA HIS A 247 -4.68 16.78 -5.36
C HIS A 247 -3.44 16.41 -6.19
N PRO A 248 -2.85 17.34 -6.96
CA PRO A 248 -1.68 17.05 -7.78
C PRO A 248 -0.45 16.60 -6.94
N GLU A 249 -0.41 16.95 -5.66
CA GLU A 249 0.63 16.53 -4.71
C GLU A 249 0.70 15.02 -4.51
N ASP A 250 -0.42 14.30 -4.64
CA ASP A 250 -0.47 12.84 -4.49
C ASP A 250 0.25 12.11 -5.63
N MET A 251 0.49 12.80 -6.75
CA MET A 251 1.22 12.26 -7.89
C MET A 251 2.74 12.38 -7.75
N ILE A 252 3.21 13.12 -6.75
CA ILE A 252 4.63 13.37 -6.54
C ILE A 252 5.17 12.30 -5.59
N ALA A 253 6.21 11.59 -6.02
CA ALA A 253 6.88 10.62 -5.16
C ALA A 253 7.46 11.31 -3.91
N VAL A 254 7.16 10.75 -2.74
CA VAL A 254 7.64 11.27 -1.46
C VAL A 254 9.09 10.85 -1.23
N THR A 255 9.92 11.79 -0.80
CA THR A 255 11.32 11.52 -0.44
C THR A 255 11.38 10.89 0.96
N MET A 256 12.15 9.81 1.07
CA MET A 256 12.35 9.10 2.34
C MET A 256 13.21 9.91 3.32
N LEU A 257 13.05 9.63 4.61
CA LEU A 257 13.68 10.40 5.68
C LEU A 257 15.09 9.87 5.96
N TYR A 258 16.09 10.68 5.66
CA TYR A 258 17.49 10.41 5.99
C TYR A 258 18.09 11.55 6.80
N ILE A 259 19.07 11.24 7.65
CA ILE A 259 19.88 12.24 8.36
C ILE A 259 21.38 11.96 8.15
N ASN A 260 22.20 13.00 8.29
CA ASN A 260 23.64 12.84 8.43
C ASN A 260 24.01 12.52 9.87
N LEU A 261 24.95 11.60 10.06
CA LEU A 261 25.58 11.32 11.34
C LEU A 261 27.02 10.86 11.14
N THR A 262 27.75 10.74 12.24
CA THR A 262 29.15 10.31 12.24
C THR A 262 29.35 9.18 13.25
N ILE A 263 30.04 8.12 12.83
CA ILE A 263 30.43 7.00 13.71
C ILE A 263 31.94 6.81 13.57
N ASN A 264 32.68 6.84 14.68
CA ASN A 264 34.16 6.75 14.67
C ASN A 264 34.83 7.74 13.68
N GLY A 265 34.27 8.94 13.51
CA GLY A 265 34.77 9.95 12.56
C GLY A 265 34.36 9.73 11.10
N VAL A 266 33.68 8.64 10.78
CA VAL A 266 33.20 8.32 9.43
C VAL A 266 31.78 8.86 9.22
N PRO A 267 31.54 9.66 8.16
CA PRO A 267 30.20 10.10 7.80
C PRO A 267 29.33 8.93 7.33
N VAL A 268 28.12 8.86 7.85
CA VAL A 268 27.11 7.85 7.52
C VAL A 268 25.76 8.54 7.35
N LYS A 269 24.99 8.12 6.34
CA LYS A 269 23.62 8.57 6.15
C LYS A 269 22.68 7.49 6.67
N ALA A 270 21.79 7.88 7.55
CA ALA A 270 20.92 6.95 8.25
C ALA A 270 19.47 7.11 7.81
N PHE A 271 18.85 6.00 7.38
CA PHE A 271 17.43 5.93 7.07
C PHE A 271 16.61 5.90 8.36
N ILE A 272 15.60 6.76 8.48
CA ILE A 272 14.74 6.87 9.66
C ILE A 272 13.44 6.11 9.41
N ASP A 273 13.24 5.01 10.14
CA ASP A 273 12.06 4.15 9.97
C ASP A 273 11.40 3.83 11.32
N SER A 274 10.27 4.49 11.59
CA SER A 274 9.48 4.22 12.79
C SER A 274 8.71 2.88 12.75
N GLY A 275 8.58 2.28 11.56
CA GLY A 275 7.97 0.96 11.36
C GLY A 275 8.91 -0.20 11.69
N ALA A 276 10.22 0.04 11.71
CA ALA A 276 11.21 -0.95 12.09
C ALA A 276 11.34 -1.04 13.62
N GLN A 277 11.19 -2.24 14.20
CA GLN A 277 11.35 -2.43 15.64
C GLN A 277 12.80 -2.27 16.12
N LYS A 278 13.77 -2.60 15.25
CA LYS A 278 15.20 -2.60 15.55
C LYS A 278 15.96 -1.74 14.53
N SER A 279 16.96 -1.02 15.02
CA SER A 279 17.98 -0.39 14.18
C SER A 279 18.93 -1.44 13.61
N ILE A 280 19.22 -1.32 12.32
CA ILE A 280 20.01 -2.27 11.54
C ILE A 280 21.20 -1.54 10.92
N MET A 281 22.37 -2.15 10.95
CA MET A 281 23.59 -1.67 10.29
C MET A 281 24.05 -2.69 9.26
N SER A 282 24.48 -2.24 8.09
CA SER A 282 25.09 -3.15 7.11
C SER A 282 26.49 -3.59 7.56
N MET A 283 26.90 -4.80 7.16
CA MET A 283 28.27 -5.28 7.37
C MET A 283 29.31 -4.30 6.78
N ALA A 284 29.06 -3.79 5.56
CA ALA A 284 29.95 -2.83 4.91
C ALA A 284 30.06 -1.50 5.69
N CYS A 285 28.97 -1.01 6.28
CA CYS A 285 29.01 0.16 7.15
C CYS A 285 29.79 -0.13 8.45
N ALA A 286 29.59 -1.31 9.05
CA ALA A 286 30.32 -1.72 10.24
C ALA A 286 31.83 -1.81 9.99
N GLU A 287 32.24 -2.35 8.83
CA GLU A 287 33.62 -2.41 8.37
C GLU A 287 34.23 -1.02 8.20
N ARG A 288 33.56 -0.17 7.42
CA ARG A 288 34.03 1.19 7.14
C ARG A 288 34.13 2.04 8.40
N CYS A 289 33.24 1.82 9.38
CA CYS A 289 33.27 2.49 10.68
C CYS A 289 34.21 1.82 11.71
N ASN A 290 34.97 0.78 11.33
CA ASN A 290 35.86 0.03 12.20
C ASN A 290 35.16 -0.58 13.45
N LEU A 291 33.98 -1.18 13.24
CA LEU A 291 33.14 -1.79 14.28
C LEU A 291 33.14 -3.33 14.24
N ASN A 292 33.83 -3.95 13.29
CA ASN A 292 33.82 -5.42 13.12
C ASN A 292 34.17 -6.19 14.40
N GLY A 293 35.13 -5.70 15.19
CA GLY A 293 35.51 -6.32 16.47
C GLY A 293 34.45 -6.23 17.57
N LEU A 294 33.42 -5.40 17.39
CA LEU A 294 32.33 -5.20 18.36
C LEU A 294 31.06 -6.00 18.02
N ILE A 295 31.06 -6.76 16.93
CA ILE A 295 29.93 -7.58 16.50
C ILE A 295 29.87 -8.84 17.37
N ASP A 296 28.90 -8.88 18.29
CA ASP A 296 28.64 -10.06 19.11
C ASP A 296 27.86 -11.11 18.31
N ARG A 297 28.59 -12.14 17.85
CA ARG A 297 28.05 -13.23 17.04
C ARG A 297 27.15 -14.21 17.81
N ARG A 298 27.07 -14.11 19.15
CA ARG A 298 26.09 -14.91 19.93
C ARG A 298 24.64 -14.53 19.62
N PHE A 299 24.43 -13.35 19.04
CA PHE A 299 23.12 -12.83 18.63
C PHE A 299 22.84 -13.06 17.14
N GLN A 300 23.57 -13.95 16.49
CA GLN A 300 23.23 -14.41 15.15
C GLN A 300 21.85 -15.08 15.14
N SER A 301 21.02 -14.70 14.17
CA SER A 301 19.67 -15.25 14.02
C SER A 301 19.16 -15.06 12.60
N MET A 302 18.08 -15.76 12.26
CA MET A 302 17.31 -15.48 11.05
C MET A 302 16.17 -14.54 11.43
N ALA A 303 16.19 -13.32 10.91
CA ALA A 303 15.11 -12.35 11.08
C ALA A 303 14.11 -12.47 9.94
N ARG A 304 12.82 -12.48 10.27
CA ARG A 304 11.75 -12.42 9.28
C ARG A 304 11.34 -10.95 9.11
N GLY A 305 11.71 -10.36 7.98
CA GLY A 305 11.32 -9.01 7.58
C GLY A 305 10.29 -9.03 6.45
N VAL A 306 9.94 -7.82 5.96
CA VAL A 306 9.02 -7.63 4.82
C VAL A 306 9.57 -8.28 3.53
N GLY A 307 10.89 -8.42 3.40
CA GLY A 307 11.57 -9.06 2.27
C GLY A 307 11.80 -10.57 2.40
N GLY A 308 11.35 -11.21 3.49
CA GLY A 308 11.58 -12.65 3.74
C GLY A 308 12.50 -12.92 4.92
N LEU A 309 13.17 -14.08 4.89
CA LEU A 309 14.14 -14.50 5.91
C LEU A 309 15.52 -13.91 5.59
N GLU A 310 16.00 -13.01 6.43
CA GLU A 310 17.32 -12.39 6.31
C GLU A 310 18.21 -12.81 7.49
N LYS A 311 19.51 -13.00 7.23
CA LYS A 311 20.47 -13.43 8.24
C LYS A 311 21.04 -12.22 8.98
N ILE A 312 20.90 -12.23 10.31
CA ILE A 312 21.61 -11.32 11.21
C ILE A 312 22.98 -11.93 11.51
N GLU A 313 24.04 -11.22 11.16
CA GLU A 313 25.45 -11.61 11.37
C GLU A 313 25.92 -11.43 12.80
N GLY A 314 25.23 -10.60 13.58
CA GLY A 314 25.45 -10.41 15.01
C GLY A 314 24.87 -9.10 15.49
N LYS A 315 25.29 -8.66 16.66
CA LYS A 315 24.78 -7.43 17.29
C LYS A 315 25.89 -6.58 17.88
N ILE A 316 25.84 -5.28 17.61
CA ILE A 316 26.62 -4.27 18.32
C ILE A 316 25.73 -3.73 19.44
N HIS A 317 26.10 -3.98 20.69
CA HIS A 317 25.27 -3.62 21.85
C HIS A 317 25.30 -2.12 22.17
N LEU A 318 26.44 -1.49 21.93
CA LEU A 318 26.67 -0.08 22.22
C LEU A 318 27.63 0.50 21.19
N CYS A 319 27.10 1.33 20.31
CA CYS A 319 27.84 2.15 19.37
C CYS A 319 27.64 3.62 19.74
N ASP A 320 28.71 4.39 19.77
CA ASP A 320 28.62 5.84 19.95
C ASP A 320 28.36 6.50 18.59
N VAL A 321 27.25 7.24 18.50
CA VAL A 321 26.77 7.88 17.27
C VAL A 321 26.72 9.37 17.48
N LYS A 322 27.51 10.11 16.71
CA LYS A 322 27.52 11.57 16.76
C LYS A 322 26.51 12.13 15.76
N VAL A 323 25.59 12.95 16.24
CA VAL A 323 24.65 13.73 15.42
C VAL A 323 24.80 15.19 15.80
N GLU A 324 25.09 16.05 14.82
CA GLU A 324 25.57 17.42 15.06
C GLU A 324 26.75 17.40 16.07
N ASP A 325 26.60 18.04 17.24
CA ASP A 325 27.62 18.08 18.30
C ASP A 325 27.35 17.11 19.46
N ALA A 326 26.27 16.31 19.40
CA ALA A 326 25.87 15.41 20.49
C ALA A 326 26.15 13.95 20.17
N HIS A 327 26.37 13.17 21.23
CA HIS A 327 26.71 11.75 21.17
C HIS A 327 25.58 10.89 21.73
N PHE A 328 25.23 9.84 21.00
CA PHE A 328 24.10 8.96 21.28
C PHE A 328 24.54 7.50 21.29
N SER A 329 24.33 6.82 22.42
CA SER A 329 24.56 5.38 22.53
C SER A 329 23.46 4.60 21.81
N CYS A 330 23.79 3.85 20.77
CA CYS A 330 22.84 3.13 19.92
C CYS A 330 23.22 1.64 19.75
N PRO A 331 22.28 0.70 19.95
CA PRO A 331 22.48 -0.70 19.57
C PRO A 331 22.09 -0.95 18.10
N PHE A 332 22.81 -1.84 17.42
CA PHE A 332 22.55 -2.23 16.04
C PHE A 332 22.58 -3.75 15.86
N GLU A 333 21.59 -4.29 15.16
CA GLU A 333 21.69 -5.63 14.56
C GLU A 333 22.43 -5.49 13.23
N VAL A 334 23.39 -6.37 12.97
CA VAL A 334 24.26 -6.26 11.79
C VAL A 334 23.85 -7.29 10.75
N MET A 335 23.68 -6.85 9.51
CA MET A 335 23.18 -7.68 8.41
C MET A 335 24.03 -7.51 7.16
N ASN A 336 24.13 -8.56 6.35
CA ASN A 336 24.81 -8.49 5.05
C ASN A 336 23.86 -7.94 3.96
N ARG A 337 23.35 -6.71 4.17
CA ARG A 337 22.45 -6.02 3.24
C ARG A 337 23.14 -4.79 2.66
N ARG A 338 23.09 -4.63 1.34
CA ARG A 338 23.78 -3.56 0.60
C ARG A 338 22.88 -2.41 0.16
N GLU A 339 21.61 -2.39 0.55
CA GLU A 339 20.67 -1.36 0.08
C GLU A 339 20.72 -0.07 0.89
N MET A 340 21.34 -0.11 2.08
CA MET A 340 21.54 1.06 2.95
C MET A 340 22.66 0.80 3.96
N ASP A 341 23.32 1.85 4.43
CA ASP A 341 24.33 1.76 5.47
C ASP A 341 23.74 1.48 6.85
N LEU A 342 22.77 2.31 7.24
CA LEU A 342 22.24 2.34 8.60
C LEU A 342 20.74 2.68 8.58
N LEU A 343 19.96 1.88 9.28
CA LEU A 343 18.56 2.12 9.59
C LEU A 343 18.41 2.42 11.08
N ILE A 344 17.80 3.56 11.41
CA ILE A 344 17.42 3.93 12.77
C ILE A 344 15.96 3.57 12.98
N GLY A 345 15.75 2.50 13.74
CA GLY A 345 14.44 1.98 14.07
C GLY A 345 13.84 2.60 15.34
N LEU A 346 12.64 2.16 15.65
CA LEU A 346 11.84 2.62 16.79
C LEU A 346 12.54 2.43 18.15
N ASN A 347 13.40 1.43 18.30
CA ASN A 347 14.17 1.22 19.54
C ASN A 347 15.10 2.39 19.87
N VAL A 348 15.80 2.95 18.87
CA VAL A 348 16.70 4.10 19.06
C VAL A 348 15.89 5.39 19.16
N LEU A 349 14.87 5.56 18.30
CA LEU A 349 13.98 6.72 18.33
C LEU A 349 13.32 6.88 19.72
N ARG A 350 12.79 5.79 20.29
CA ARG A 350 12.21 5.82 21.63
C ARG A 350 13.26 6.03 22.73
N LYS A 351 14.43 5.37 22.63
CA LYS A 351 15.50 5.49 23.63
C LYS A 351 15.94 6.94 23.83
N HIS A 352 16.05 7.70 22.75
CA HIS A 352 16.53 9.09 22.78
C HIS A 352 15.41 10.13 22.69
N GLY A 353 14.14 9.71 22.85
CA GLY A 353 13.00 10.62 22.85
C GLY A 353 12.85 11.43 21.57
N CYS A 354 13.10 10.81 20.41
CA CYS A 354 13.12 11.51 19.14
C CYS A 354 11.71 11.93 18.68
N CYS A 355 11.63 13.09 18.04
CA CYS A 355 10.46 13.61 17.35
C CYS A 355 10.79 13.74 15.85
N ILE A 356 10.01 13.06 15.01
CA ILE A 356 10.08 13.18 13.54
C ILE A 356 9.20 14.37 13.15
N ASN A 357 9.82 15.54 12.98
CA ASN A 357 9.10 16.79 12.71
C ASN A 357 9.05 17.06 11.21
N LEU A 358 7.97 16.60 10.56
CA LEU A 358 7.74 16.82 9.12
C LEU A 358 7.38 18.27 8.79
N LYS A 359 6.92 19.06 9.76
CA LYS A 359 6.61 20.49 9.55
C LYS A 359 7.88 21.33 9.38
N THR A 360 8.94 21.01 10.14
CA THR A 360 10.24 21.68 10.05
C THR A 360 11.26 20.90 9.22
N SER A 361 10.90 19.70 8.75
CA SER A 361 11.77 18.75 8.06
C SER A 361 13.04 18.41 8.86
N ARG A 362 12.88 18.05 10.14
CA ARG A 362 14.00 17.71 11.05
C ARG A 362 13.70 16.49 11.90
N LEU A 363 14.76 15.79 12.30
CA LEU A 363 14.74 14.88 13.43
C LEU A 363 15.23 15.62 14.68
N GLU A 364 14.37 15.71 15.68
CA GLU A 364 14.66 16.34 16.97
C GLU A 364 14.88 15.23 18.02
N PHE A 365 15.95 15.33 18.81
CA PHE A 365 16.28 14.39 19.88
C PHE A 365 15.83 14.98 21.23
N GLY A 366 15.54 14.11 22.20
CA GLY A 366 15.02 14.52 23.52
C GLY A 366 15.98 15.37 24.35
N ASN A 367 17.27 15.40 24.01
CA ASN A 367 18.27 16.28 24.64
C ASN A 367 18.32 17.70 24.02
N GLY A 368 17.48 17.98 23.02
CA GLY A 368 17.44 19.26 22.30
C GLY A 368 18.28 19.32 21.03
N THR A 369 19.08 18.29 20.72
CA THR A 369 19.78 18.20 19.43
C THR A 369 18.77 18.08 18.29
N SER A 370 19.01 18.74 17.16
CA SER A 370 18.12 18.69 16.01
C SER A 370 18.90 18.74 14.71
N THR A 371 18.61 17.83 13.79
CA THR A 371 19.30 17.71 12.49
C THR A 371 18.27 17.72 11.35
N PRO A 372 18.54 18.39 10.21
CA PRO A 372 17.61 18.41 9.09
C PRO A 372 17.56 17.05 8.37
N PHE A 373 16.41 16.74 7.75
CA PHE A 373 16.34 15.64 6.79
C PHE A 373 17.06 16.00 5.49
N LEU A 374 17.69 15.00 4.87
CA LEU A 374 18.38 15.15 3.59
C LEU A 374 17.42 15.40 2.44
N GLN A 375 17.92 16.09 1.41
CA GLN A 375 17.19 16.29 0.16
C GLN A 375 17.34 15.08 -0.77
N SER A 376 16.41 14.91 -1.71
CA SER A 376 16.34 13.75 -2.60
C SER A 376 17.65 13.50 -3.37
N HIS A 377 18.29 14.55 -3.88
CA HIS A 377 19.55 14.44 -4.63
C HIS A 377 20.73 13.91 -3.78
N GLU A 378 20.75 14.21 -2.48
CA GLU A 378 21.78 13.73 -1.55
C GLU A 378 21.58 12.25 -1.22
N ILE A 379 20.32 11.80 -1.19
CA ILE A 379 19.95 10.41 -0.97
C ILE A 379 20.27 9.60 -2.23
N ASP A 380 19.85 10.06 -3.40
CA ASP A 380 20.08 9.36 -4.68
C ASP A 380 21.56 9.14 -4.97
N SER A 381 22.39 10.16 -4.70
CA SER A 381 23.85 10.06 -4.87
C SER A 381 24.43 9.00 -3.96
N HIS A 382 23.98 8.95 -2.71
CA HIS A 382 24.46 7.98 -1.72
C HIS A 382 24.03 6.55 -2.03
N LEU A 383 22.77 6.33 -2.41
CA LEU A 383 22.28 5.00 -2.77
C LEU A 383 23.03 4.47 -3.99
N LYS A 384 23.31 5.33 -4.99
CA LYS A 384 24.16 4.97 -6.14
C LYS A 384 25.58 4.58 -5.72
N GLU A 385 26.19 5.30 -4.78
CA GLU A 385 27.52 4.99 -4.26
C GLU A 385 27.55 3.62 -3.57
N ILE A 386 26.58 3.31 -2.70
CA ILE A 386 26.52 2.00 -2.02
C ILE A 386 26.33 0.87 -3.05
N MET A 387 25.45 1.05 -4.03
CA MET A 387 25.18 0.05 -5.07
C MET A 387 26.35 -0.14 -6.04
N ALA A 388 27.25 0.84 -6.17
CA ALA A 388 28.41 0.78 -7.04
C ALA A 388 29.64 0.08 -6.41
N LEU A 389 29.58 -0.32 -5.14
CA LEU A 389 30.70 -1.00 -4.46
C LEU A 389 30.88 -2.44 -5.02
N PRO A 390 32.09 -2.82 -5.49
CA PRO A 390 32.35 -4.15 -6.07
C PRO A 390 32.08 -5.31 -5.09
N GLU A 391 31.75 -6.49 -5.60
CA GLU A 391 31.51 -7.71 -4.82
C GLU A 391 32.79 -8.43 -4.35
N GLU A 392 33.95 -8.10 -4.92
CA GLU A 392 35.17 -8.89 -4.83
C GLU A 392 36.19 -8.29 -3.83
N GLU A 393 36.08 -8.59 -2.53
CA GLU A 393 37.22 -8.57 -1.58
C GLU A 393 36.89 -9.30 -0.25
N MET A 394 36.16 -10.42 -0.32
CA MET A 394 35.84 -11.23 0.86
C MET A 394 36.07 -12.74 0.66
N HIS A 395 37.06 -13.09 -0.16
CA HIS A 395 37.65 -14.43 -0.05
C HIS A 395 38.56 -14.47 1.19
N ILE A 396 38.08 -15.19 2.19
CA ILE A 396 38.82 -15.60 3.38
C ILE A 396 40.04 -16.41 2.90
N ASP A 397 41.24 -15.96 3.25
CA ASP A 397 42.44 -16.79 3.21
C ASP A 397 42.16 -18.08 4.00
N GLU A 398 41.95 -19.19 3.29
CA GLU A 398 42.06 -20.51 3.91
C GLU A 398 43.53 -20.73 4.26
N ALA A 399 43.82 -20.59 5.55
CA ALA A 399 45.01 -21.14 6.15
C ALA A 399 45.12 -22.62 5.74
N GLY A 400 46.14 -22.95 4.96
CA GLY A 400 46.41 -24.31 4.53
C GLY A 400 46.65 -25.23 5.72
N PRO A 401 46.26 -26.52 5.63
CA PRO A 401 46.72 -27.50 6.58
C PRO A 401 48.16 -27.88 6.23
N SER A 402 49.01 -27.85 7.24
CA SER A 402 50.31 -28.49 7.27
C SER A 402 50.21 -29.98 6.92
N SER A 403 50.80 -30.38 5.79
CA SER A 403 51.56 -31.62 5.61
C SER A 403 52.32 -31.59 4.29
#